data_AF-A0AA43ZVJ7-F1
#
_entry.id   AF-A0AA43ZVJ7-F1
#
_cell.length_a   1.000
_cell.length_b   1.000
_cell.length_c   1.000
_cell.angle_alpha   90.00
_cell.angle_beta   90.00
_cell.angle_gamma   90.00
#
_symmetry.space_group_name_H-M   'P 1'
#
loop_
_entity.id
_entity.type
_entity.pdbx_description
1 polymer ?
#
loop_
_entity_poly.entity_id
_entity_poly.type
_entity_poly.pdbx_seq_one_letter_code
_entity_poly.pdbx_strand_id
1 'polypeptide(L)'
;MGLNKNVKICKVLSDPHRFEIVTMISGTEMCACKLLEHFNITQPTLSHHMKQLTDCGLVNVRKEGKWSYYSLNSIVLNEFKEFIGNLQPKL
;
A
#
# COMPACT_ATOMS: atom_id res chain seq x y z
N MET A 1 3.32 16.55 -1.98
CA MET A 1 4.36 15.51 -1.82
C MET A 1 5.63 15.75 -2.67
N GLY A 2 6.84 15.40 -2.18
CA GLY A 2 8.11 15.56 -2.93
C GLY A 2 8.49 14.36 -3.81
N LEU A 3 9.33 14.58 -4.84
CA LEU A 3 9.71 13.58 -5.85
C LEU A 3 10.23 12.25 -5.25
N ASN A 4 11.08 12.32 -4.22
CA ASN A 4 11.62 11.13 -3.56
C ASN A 4 10.54 10.23 -2.95
N LYS A 5 9.43 10.81 -2.45
CA LYS A 5 8.32 10.03 -1.91
C LYS A 5 7.50 9.37 -3.03
N ASN A 6 7.28 10.06 -4.15
CA ASN A 6 6.62 9.49 -5.34
C ASN A 6 7.42 8.31 -5.92
N VAL A 7 8.74 8.45 -6.07
CA VAL A 7 9.63 7.38 -6.54
C VAL A 7 9.59 6.18 -5.59
N LYS A 8 9.59 6.42 -4.26
CA LYS A 8 9.44 5.35 -3.27
C LYS A 8 8.13 4.60 -3.41
N ILE A 9 7.01 5.30 -3.64
CA ILE A 9 5.70 4.67 -3.88
C ILE A 9 5.75 3.80 -5.14
N CYS A 10 6.27 4.31 -6.27
CA CYS A 10 6.41 3.52 -7.49
C CYS A 10 7.26 2.25 -7.26
N LYS A 11 8.39 2.36 -6.57
CA LYS A 11 9.28 1.22 -6.24
C LYS A 11 8.60 0.20 -5.30
N VAL A 12 7.73 0.68 -4.41
CA VAL A 12 6.97 -0.21 -3.52
C VAL A 12 5.84 -0.90 -4.28
N LEU A 13 5.16 -0.21 -5.19
CA LEU A 13 4.07 -0.76 -5.98
C LEU A 13 4.51 -1.65 -7.15
N SER A 14 5.78 -1.62 -7.54
CA SER A 14 6.30 -2.44 -8.65
C SER A 14 6.37 -3.94 -8.35
N ASP A 15 6.05 -4.37 -7.13
CA ASP A 15 5.97 -5.78 -6.74
C ASP A 15 4.51 -6.27 -6.84
N PRO A 16 4.25 -7.39 -7.52
CA PRO A 16 2.89 -7.87 -7.76
C PRO A 16 2.08 -8.12 -6.47
N HIS A 17 2.68 -8.72 -5.45
CA HIS A 17 1.99 -9.01 -4.19
C HIS A 17 1.59 -7.71 -3.47
N ARG A 18 2.48 -6.71 -3.43
CA ARG A 18 2.17 -5.40 -2.84
C ARG A 18 1.07 -4.66 -3.60
N PHE A 19 1.09 -4.73 -4.93
CA PHE A 19 0.02 -4.14 -5.74
C PHE A 19 -1.33 -4.83 -5.51
N GLU A 20 -1.32 -6.16 -5.41
CA GLU A 20 -2.52 -6.95 -5.11
C GLU A 20 -3.06 -6.64 -3.70
N ILE A 21 -2.20 -6.57 -2.67
CA ILE A 21 -2.58 -6.14 -1.32
C ILE A 21 -3.29 -4.78 -1.36
N VAL A 22 -2.71 -3.79 -2.04
CA VAL A 22 -3.30 -2.44 -2.18
C VAL A 22 -4.66 -2.49 -2.86
N THR A 23 -4.81 -3.37 -3.85
CA THR A 23 -6.08 -3.58 -4.55
C THR A 23 -7.13 -4.21 -3.64
N MET A 24 -6.77 -5.22 -2.83
CA MET A 24 -7.68 -5.89 -1.90
C MET A 24 -8.20 -4.96 -0.81
N ILE A 25 -7.35 -4.09 -0.27
CA ILE A 25 -7.74 -3.11 0.78
C ILE A 25 -8.32 -1.80 0.18
N SER A 26 -8.55 -1.78 -1.13
CA SER A 26 -9.20 -0.64 -1.78
C SER A 26 -10.68 -0.60 -1.39
N GLY A 27 -11.11 0.49 -0.77
CA GLY A 27 -12.49 0.70 -0.35
C GLY A 27 -12.91 -0.04 0.94
N THR A 28 -12.01 -0.81 1.57
CA THR A 28 -12.30 -1.48 2.85
C THR A 28 -11.03 -1.68 3.69
N GLU A 29 -11.19 -1.71 5.02
CA GLU A 29 -10.13 -2.11 5.93
C GLU A 29 -10.07 -3.66 6.01
N MET A 30 -8.88 -4.25 6.02
CA MET A 30 -8.72 -5.71 6.14
C MET A 30 -7.72 -6.12 7.24
N CYS A 31 -8.05 -7.20 7.96
CA CYS A 31 -7.13 -7.84 8.90
C CYS A 31 -5.95 -8.49 8.17
N ALA A 32 -4.76 -8.42 8.78
CA ALA A 32 -3.57 -9.15 8.36
C ALA A 32 -3.83 -10.66 8.15
N CYS A 33 -4.68 -11.25 9.00
CA CYS A 33 -5.11 -12.64 8.91
C CYS A 33 -5.85 -12.95 7.60
N LYS A 34 -6.74 -12.06 7.17
CA LYS A 34 -7.50 -12.20 5.92
C LYS A 34 -6.64 -12.00 4.68
N LEU A 35 -5.68 -11.09 4.74
CA LEU A 35 -4.66 -10.97 3.69
C LEU A 35 -3.83 -12.26 3.61
N LEU A 36 -3.38 -12.80 4.74
CA LEU A 36 -2.57 -14.02 4.76
C LEU A 36 -3.31 -15.24 4.22
N GLU A 37 -4.62 -15.37 4.48
CA GLU A 37 -5.45 -16.44 3.91
C GLU A 37 -5.52 -16.40 2.38
N HIS A 38 -5.43 -15.20 1.77
CA HIS A 38 -5.51 -15.01 0.32
C HIS A 38 -4.19 -15.33 -0.39
N PHE A 39 -3.05 -15.01 0.24
CA PHE A 39 -1.74 -15.21 -0.37
C PHE A 39 -1.14 -16.57 0.01
N ASN A 40 -0.56 -17.27 -0.96
CA ASN A 40 0.26 -18.46 -0.70
C ASN A 40 1.69 -18.08 -0.24
N ILE A 41 1.80 -17.28 0.82
CA ILE A 41 3.06 -16.80 1.40
C ILE A 41 3.10 -16.98 2.92
N THR A 42 4.28 -16.85 3.50
CA THR A 42 4.45 -16.92 4.95
C THR A 42 4.07 -15.60 5.63
N GLN A 43 3.71 -15.66 6.92
CA GLN A 43 3.46 -14.47 7.73
C GLN A 43 4.64 -13.48 7.76
N PRO A 44 5.91 -13.90 7.91
CA PRO A 44 7.05 -12.99 7.79
C PRO A 44 7.11 -12.26 6.43
N THR A 45 6.81 -12.97 5.33
CA THR A 45 6.75 -12.38 3.99
C THR A 45 5.66 -11.32 3.89
N LEU A 46 4.43 -11.63 4.34
CA LEU A 46 3.34 -10.66 4.39
C LEU A 46 3.71 -9.44 5.24
N SER A 47 4.30 -9.67 6.42
CA SER A 47 4.72 -8.60 7.33
C SER A 47 5.76 -7.68 6.68
N HIS A 48 6.67 -8.25 5.87
CA HIS A 48 7.62 -7.46 5.09
C HIS A 48 6.92 -6.58 4.05
N HIS A 49 5.96 -7.13 3.29
CA HIS A 49 5.18 -6.36 2.33
C HIS A 49 4.40 -5.22 3.01
N MET A 50 3.73 -5.51 4.12
CA MET A 50 2.97 -4.50 4.88
C MET A 50 3.89 -3.41 5.41
N LYS A 51 5.07 -3.76 5.92
CA LYS A 51 6.07 -2.76 6.36
C LYS A 51 6.48 -1.83 5.22
N GLN A 52 6.78 -2.37 4.04
CA GLN A 52 7.16 -1.53 2.89
C GLN A 52 6.03 -0.56 2.48
N LEU A 53 4.78 -1.03 2.51
CA LEU A 53 3.58 -0.26 2.20
C LEU A 53 3.28 0.82 3.24
N THR A 54 3.46 0.52 4.53
CA THR A 54 3.31 1.51 5.60
C THR A 54 4.47 2.51 5.61
N ASP A 55 5.71 2.06 5.36
CA ASP A 55 6.90 2.90 5.35
C ASP A 55 6.92 3.91 4.19
N CYS A 56 6.24 3.61 3.07
CA CYS A 56 6.04 4.60 2.00
C CYS A 56 4.84 5.52 2.25
N GLY A 57 4.04 5.23 3.28
CA GLY A 57 2.88 6.01 3.70
C GLY A 57 1.62 5.77 2.88
N LEU A 58 1.62 4.82 1.94
CA LEU A 58 0.44 4.53 1.11
C LEU A 58 -0.63 3.73 1.89
N VAL A 59 -0.20 2.96 2.89
CA VAL A 59 -1.07 2.12 3.72
C VAL A 59 -1.00 2.55 5.17
N ASN A 60 -2.16 2.63 5.81
CA ASN A 60 -2.31 2.83 7.24
C ASN A 60 -2.37 1.48 7.96
N VAL A 61 -1.96 1.47 9.23
CA VAL A 61 -2.14 0.31 10.11
C VAL A 61 -2.82 0.74 11.40
N ARG A 62 -3.89 0.03 11.76
CA ARG A 62 -4.60 0.15 13.03
C ARG A 62 -4.46 -1.16 13.79
N LYS A 63 -4.21 -1.09 15.10
CA LYS A 63 -4.16 -2.29 15.96
C LYS A 63 -5.47 -2.43 16.73
N GLU A 64 -5.99 -3.64 16.75
CA GLU A 64 -7.15 -4.02 17.57
C GLU A 64 -6.83 -5.34 18.28
N GLY A 65 -6.52 -5.24 19.58
CA GLY A 65 -5.95 -6.35 20.34
C GLY A 65 -4.62 -6.83 19.74
N LYS A 66 -4.57 -8.11 19.36
CA LYS A 66 -3.39 -8.73 18.73
C LYS A 66 -3.38 -8.58 17.20
N TRP A 67 -4.46 -8.07 16.61
CA TRP A 67 -4.64 -8.02 15.17
C TRP A 67 -4.25 -6.65 14.61
N SER A 68 -3.68 -6.67 13.41
CA SER A 68 -3.40 -5.47 12.63
C SER A 68 -4.37 -5.40 11.46
N TYR A 69 -4.95 -4.24 11.27
CA TYR A 69 -5.90 -3.91 10.23
C TYR A 69 -5.29 -2.85 9.32
N TYR A 70 -5.46 -3.02 8.02
CA TYR A 70 -4.83 -2.20 7.01
C TYR A 70 -5.85 -1.55 6.09
N SER A 71 -5.61 -0.29 5.76
CA SER A 71 -6.45 0.52 4.87
C SER A 71 -5.58 1.46 4.05
N LEU A 72 -6.09 1.95 2.92
CA LEU A 72 -5.39 2.96 2.13
C LEU A 72 -5.33 4.30 2.85
N ASN A 73 -4.18 4.97 2.75
CA ASN A 73 -4.05 6.35 3.16
C ASN A 73 -4.60 7.26 2.06
N SER A 74 -5.82 7.75 2.25
CA SER A 74 -6.52 8.58 1.26
C SER A 74 -5.78 9.87 0.91
N ILE A 75 -5.11 10.50 1.89
CA ILE A 75 -4.32 11.71 1.67
C ILE A 75 -3.16 11.41 0.72
N VAL A 76 -2.33 10.41 1.06
CA VAL A 76 -1.16 10.06 0.24
C VAL A 76 -1.55 9.52 -1.13
N LEU A 77 -2.64 8.75 -1.21
CA LEU A 77 -3.15 8.24 -2.48
C LEU A 77 -3.62 9.37 -3.39
N ASN A 78 -4.32 10.38 -2.86
CA ASN A 78 -4.75 11.54 -3.63
C ASN A 78 -3.55 12.39 -4.10
N GLU A 79 -2.58 12.66 -3.22
CA GLU A 79 -1.34 13.35 -3.61
C GLU A 79 -0.61 12.60 -4.74
N PHE A 80 -0.54 11.27 -4.65
CA PHE A 80 0.12 10.44 -5.67
C PHE A 80 -0.67 10.43 -6.99
N LYS A 81 -2.01 10.35 -6.92
CA LYS A 81 -2.90 10.43 -8.08
C LYS A 81 -2.73 11.77 -8.81
N GLU A 82 -2.68 12.88 -8.09
CA GLU A 82 -2.42 14.21 -8.67
C GLU A 82 -1.04 14.27 -9.34
N PHE A 83 0.00 13.74 -8.68
CA PHE A 83 1.34 13.68 -9.26
C PHE A 83 1.36 12.94 -10.61
N ILE A 84 0.74 11.75 -10.67
CA ILE A 84 0.65 10.97 -11.92
C ILE A 84 -0.21 11.71 -12.96
N GLY A 85 -1.33 12.30 -12.55
CA GLY A 85 -2.22 13.05 -13.44
C GLY A 85 -1.58 14.31 -14.06
N ASN A 86 -0.59 14.89 -13.39
CA ASN A 86 0.18 16.02 -13.90
C ASN A 86 1.24 15.60 -14.95
N LEU A 87 1.48 14.30 -15.16
CA LEU A 87 2.35 13.80 -16.23
C LEU A 87 1.62 13.92 -17.57
N GLN A 88 1.82 15.05 -18.25
CA GLN A 88 1.22 15.31 -19.55
C GLN A 88 2.19 14.92 -20.68
N PRO A 89 1.70 14.24 -21.73
CA PRO A 89 2.49 14.08 -22.94
C PRO A 89 2.76 15.47 -23.53
N LYS A 90 4.03 15.76 -23.83
CA LYS A 90 4.36 16.91 -24.67
C LYS A 90 4.04 16.50 -26.11
N LEU A 91 2.95 17.04 -26.64
CA LEU A 91 2.64 16.98 -28.07
C LEU A 91 3.67 17.79 -28.85
#